data_AF-A0A3S0WUB8-F1
#
_entry.id   AF-A0A3S0WUB8-F1
#
_cell.length_a   1.000
_cell.length_b   1.000
_cell.length_c   1.000
_cell.angle_alpha   90.00
_cell.angle_beta   90.00
_cell.angle_gamma   90.00
#
_symmetry.space_group_name_H-M   'P 1'
#
loop_
_entity.id
_entity.type
_entity.pdbx_description
1 polymer ?
#
loop_
_entity_poly.entity_id
_entity_poly.type
_entity_poly.pdbx_seq_one_letter_code
_entity_poly.pdbx_strand_id
1 'polypeptide(L)'
;ARFIRALEKAGRLNRAIEYLPTEEELAQRMAERRGLTRPELAVLLAYAKITLYDDLLASDLPDDPAMAEDLLRYFPQALREGQRDAIGRHRLRREIVATQVTNSLVNRVGPTFVKET
;
A
#
# COMPACT_ATOMS: atom_id res chain seq x y z
N ALA A 1 -11.70 7.01 12.00
CA ALA A 1 -12.40 5.74 11.74
C ALA A 1 -12.71 5.44 10.26
N ARG A 2 -12.81 6.43 9.33
CA ARG A 2 -13.23 6.18 7.93
C ARG A 2 -12.50 5.03 7.22
N PHE A 3 -11.18 4.98 7.32
CA PHE A 3 -10.38 3.96 6.64
C PHE A 3 -10.65 2.54 7.14
N ILE A 4 -10.78 2.35 8.47
CA ILE A 4 -11.18 1.07 9.08
C ILE A 4 -12.52 0.62 8.51
N ARG A 5 -13.53 1.50 8.52
CA ARG A 5 -14.87 1.19 7.98
C ARG A 5 -14.84 0.82 6.50
N ALA A 6 -14.03 1.52 5.70
CA ALA A 6 -13.89 1.24 4.28
C ALA A 6 -13.30 -0.15 4.03
N LEU A 7 -12.27 -0.54 4.79
CA LEU A 7 -11.65 -1.86 4.69
C LEU A 7 -12.60 -2.98 5.14
N GLU A 8 -13.35 -2.78 6.21
CA GLU A 8 -14.35 -3.76 6.67
C GLU A 8 -15.48 -3.93 5.67
N LYS A 9 -16.00 -2.83 5.11
CA LYS A 9 -17.02 -2.87 4.06
C LYS A 9 -16.54 -3.61 2.81
N ALA A 10 -15.25 -3.48 2.49
CA ALA A 10 -14.62 -4.23 1.40
C ALA A 10 -14.31 -5.69 1.76
N GLY A 11 -14.60 -6.14 2.99
CA GLY A 11 -14.29 -7.48 3.46
C GLY A 11 -12.80 -7.74 3.66
N ARG A 12 -11.97 -6.68 3.68
CA ARG A 12 -10.51 -6.79 3.75
C ARG A 12 -9.96 -6.69 5.17
N LEU A 13 -10.75 -6.20 6.13
CA LEU A 13 -10.33 -6.04 7.52
C LEU A 13 -11.37 -6.64 8.46
N ASN A 14 -10.90 -7.29 9.52
CA ASN A 14 -11.71 -7.64 10.68
C ASN A 14 -11.05 -7.05 11.94
N ARG A 15 -11.68 -6.03 12.53
CA ARG A 15 -11.11 -5.30 13.67
C ARG A 15 -10.81 -6.19 14.88
N ALA A 16 -11.61 -7.23 15.11
CA ALA A 16 -11.46 -8.10 16.27
C ALA A 16 -10.23 -9.01 16.15
N ILE A 17 -9.93 -9.46 14.92
CA ILE A 17 -8.73 -10.26 14.64
C ILE A 17 -7.46 -9.40 14.77
N GLU A 18 -7.56 -8.15 14.32
CA GLU A 18 -6.43 -7.20 14.31
C GLU A 18 -6.27 -6.42 15.62
N TYR A 19 -7.07 -6.72 16.65
CA TYR A 19 -7.09 -6.03 17.94
C TYR A 19 -7.25 -4.50 17.80
N LEU A 20 -8.00 -4.05 16.79
CA LEU A 20 -8.32 -2.65 16.58
C LEU A 20 -9.54 -2.25 17.43
N PRO A 21 -9.59 -0.99 17.91
CA PRO A 21 -10.66 -0.54 18.79
C PRO A 21 -12.04 -0.59 18.13
N THR A 22 -13.08 -0.79 18.95
CA THR A 22 -14.48 -0.74 18.51
C THR A 22 -14.90 0.69 18.15
N GLU A 23 -16.12 0.85 17.62
CA GLU A 23 -16.64 2.21 17.37
C GLU A 23 -16.86 2.98 18.66
N GLU A 24 -17.38 2.33 19.71
CA GLU A 24 -17.56 2.97 21.01
C GLU A 24 -16.22 3.44 21.59
N GLU A 25 -15.18 2.60 21.50
CA GLU A 25 -13.83 2.93 21.98
C GLU A 25 -13.20 4.07 21.17
N LEU A 26 -13.36 4.05 19.84
CA LEU A 26 -12.88 5.13 18.97
C LEU A 26 -13.58 6.45 19.29
N ALA A 27 -14.90 6.44 19.49
CA ALA A 27 -15.68 7.63 19.84
C ALA A 27 -15.25 8.19 21.21
N GLN A 28 -15.08 7.31 22.21
CA GLN A 28 -14.61 7.70 23.53
C GLN A 28 -13.20 8.31 23.47
N ARG A 29 -12.26 7.66 22.78
CA ARG A 29 -10.89 8.18 22.60
C ARG A 29 -10.90 9.53 21.89
N MET A 30 -11.73 9.71 20.87
CA MET A 30 -11.88 11.01 20.19
C MET A 30 -12.39 12.10 21.13
N ALA A 31 -13.36 11.82 22.00
CA ALA A 31 -13.85 12.76 23.00
C ALA A 31 -12.75 13.15 24.00
N GLU A 32 -11.87 12.21 24.35
CA GLU A 32 -10.68 12.42 25.18
C GLU A 32 -9.48 13.01 24.43
N ARG A 33 -9.62 13.33 23.12
CA ARG A 33 -8.53 13.78 22.23
C ARG A 33 -7.35 12.82 22.17
N ARG A 34 -7.62 11.53 22.33
CA ARG A 34 -6.66 10.43 22.17
C ARG A 34 -6.82 9.82 20.78
N GLY A 35 -5.71 9.71 20.05
CA GLY A 35 -5.68 9.06 18.75
C GLY A 35 -5.50 7.55 18.85
N LEU A 36 -5.25 6.94 17.68
CA LEU A 36 -4.79 5.56 17.61
C LEU A 36 -3.39 5.42 18.21
N THR A 37 -3.11 4.24 18.74
CA THR A 37 -1.79 3.87 19.24
C THR A 37 -0.84 3.54 18.08
N ARG A 38 0.48 3.46 18.37
CA ARG A 38 1.47 3.10 17.35
C ARG A 38 1.23 1.71 16.74
N PRO A 39 0.91 0.65 17.51
CA PRO A 39 0.56 -0.65 16.95
C PRO A 39 -0.68 -0.59 16.03
N GLU A 40 -1.74 0.10 16.46
CA GLU A 40 -2.97 0.27 15.65
C GLU A 40 -2.66 0.99 14.33
N LEU A 41 -1.85 2.04 14.36
CA LEU A 41 -1.40 2.74 13.15
C LEU A 41 -0.55 1.85 12.23
N ALA A 42 0.29 0.98 12.79
CA ALA A 42 1.11 0.05 12.01
C ALA A 42 0.25 -0.99 11.28
N VAL A 43 -0.80 -1.51 11.92
CA VAL A 43 -1.79 -2.38 11.29
C VAL A 43 -2.45 -1.66 10.11
N LEU A 44 -2.96 -0.44 10.32
CA LEU A 44 -3.60 0.31 9.25
C LEU A 44 -2.64 0.63 8.10
N LEU A 45 -1.37 0.93 8.40
CA LEU A 45 -0.33 1.13 7.39
C LEU A 45 -0.09 -0.13 6.55
N ALA A 46 -0.08 -1.31 7.17
CA ALA A 46 0.07 -2.59 6.46
C ALA A 46 -1.12 -2.82 5.52
N TYR A 47 -2.35 -2.64 6.02
CA TYR A 47 -3.55 -2.77 5.19
C TYR A 47 -3.60 -1.75 4.05
N ALA A 48 -3.14 -0.51 4.28
CA ALA A 48 -3.01 0.48 3.22
C ALA A 48 -2.07 -0.01 2.10
N LYS A 49 -0.90 -0.54 2.45
CA LYS A 49 0.05 -1.10 1.47
C LYS A 49 -0.56 -2.28 0.70
N ILE A 50 -1.19 -3.23 1.40
CA ILE A 50 -1.80 -4.42 0.77
C ILE A 50 -2.95 -4.01 -0.16
N THR A 51 -3.80 -3.06 0.25
CA THR A 51 -4.88 -2.54 -0.60
C THR A 51 -4.35 -1.85 -1.84
N LEU A 52 -3.41 -0.92 -1.64
CA LEU A 52 -2.86 -0.16 -2.74
C LEU A 52 -2.10 -1.04 -3.71
N TYR A 53 -1.35 -2.03 -3.22
CA TYR A 53 -0.66 -2.98 -4.07
C TYR A 53 -1.63 -3.75 -4.98
N ASP A 54 -2.71 -4.30 -4.42
CA ASP A 54 -3.70 -5.04 -5.19
C ASP A 54 -4.40 -4.13 -6.22
N ASP A 55 -4.79 -2.92 -5.80
CA ASP A 55 -5.44 -1.93 -6.67
C ASP A 55 -4.50 -1.53 -7.83
N LEU A 56 -3.21 -1.29 -7.56
CA LEU A 56 -2.21 -0.95 -8.58
C LEU A 56 -1.90 -2.13 -9.49
N LEU A 57 -1.77 -3.34 -8.94
CA LEU A 57 -1.51 -4.55 -9.72
C LEU A 57 -2.67 -4.90 -10.65
N ALA A 58 -3.91 -4.59 -10.27
CA ALA A 58 -5.09 -4.75 -11.12
C ALA A 58 -5.24 -3.65 -12.19
N SER A 59 -4.52 -2.54 -12.07
CA SER A 59 -4.56 -1.42 -13.01
C SER A 59 -3.62 -1.61 -14.21
N ASP A 60 -3.66 -0.65 -15.15
CA ASP A 60 -2.75 -0.59 -16.30
C ASP A 60 -1.40 0.09 -15.95
N LEU A 61 -1.28 0.72 -14.78
CA LEU A 61 -0.06 1.44 -14.37
C LEU A 61 1.21 0.56 -14.47
N PRO A 62 1.22 -0.72 -14.03
CA PRO A 62 2.43 -1.53 -14.09
C PRO A 62 2.93 -1.82 -15.51
N ASP A 63 2.11 -1.60 -16.53
CA ASP A 63 2.46 -1.76 -17.94
C ASP A 63 2.78 -0.44 -18.65
N ASP A 64 2.59 0.70 -17.98
CA ASP A 64 2.91 2.01 -18.53
C ASP A 64 4.42 2.08 -18.88
N PRO A 65 4.80 2.45 -20.12
CA PRO A 65 6.19 2.64 -20.50
C PRO A 65 6.98 3.58 -19.57
N ALA A 66 6.32 4.53 -18.92
CA ALA A 66 6.93 5.42 -17.92
C ALA A 66 7.50 4.67 -16.71
N MET A 67 7.00 3.46 -16.40
CA MET A 67 7.48 2.62 -15.29
C MET A 67 8.73 1.80 -15.63
N ALA A 68 9.24 1.87 -16.87
CA ALA A 68 10.42 1.11 -17.28
C ALA A 68 11.65 1.41 -16.41
N GLU A 69 11.84 2.68 -16.02
CA GLU A 69 12.97 3.06 -15.17
C GLU A 69 12.77 2.64 -13.71
N ASP A 70 11.54 2.66 -13.19
CA ASP A 70 11.23 2.11 -11.86
C ASP A 70 11.52 0.60 -11.83
N LEU A 71 11.09 -0.15 -12.85
CA LEU A 71 11.41 -1.57 -12.98
C LEU A 71 12.92 -1.81 -12.98
N LEU A 72 13.68 -1.06 -13.77
CA LEU A 72 15.14 -1.22 -13.84
C LEU A 72 15.81 -0.93 -12.49
N ARG A 73 15.37 0.11 -11.79
CA ARG A 73 15.91 0.49 -10.47
C ARG A 73 15.72 -0.57 -9.39
N TYR A 74 14.79 -1.51 -9.58
CA TYR A 74 14.66 -2.68 -8.70
C TYR A 74 15.93 -3.53 -8.67
N PHE A 75 16.56 -3.71 -9.84
CA PHE A 75 17.62 -4.68 -10.03
C PHE A 75 19.00 -4.08 -9.69
N PRO A 76 19.97 -4.91 -9.25
CA PRO A 76 21.36 -4.49 -9.08
C PRO A 76 21.93 -3.82 -10.33
N GLN A 77 22.84 -2.86 -10.14
CA GLN A 77 23.43 -2.09 -11.24
C GLN A 77 24.03 -2.97 -12.35
N ALA A 78 24.75 -4.04 -11.97
CA ALA A 78 25.36 -4.96 -12.92
C ALA A 78 24.33 -5.61 -13.89
N LEU A 79 23.10 -5.86 -13.45
CA LEU A 79 22.05 -6.39 -14.32
C LEU A 79 21.42 -5.30 -15.20
N ARG A 80 21.37 -4.06 -14.72
CA ARG A 80 20.83 -2.91 -15.48
C ARG A 80 21.69 -2.58 -16.70
N GLU A 81 22.99 -2.84 -16.67
CA GLU A 81 23.91 -2.47 -17.75
C GLU A 81 23.91 -3.49 -18.90
N GLY A 82 23.69 -4.78 -18.61
CA GLY A 82 23.79 -5.86 -19.61
C GLY A 82 22.50 -6.64 -19.91
N GLN A 83 21.43 -6.48 -19.12
CA GLN A 83 20.23 -7.33 -19.19
C GLN A 83 18.91 -6.55 -19.27
N ARG A 84 18.93 -5.32 -19.80
CA ARG A 84 17.73 -4.44 -19.88
C ARG A 84 16.54 -5.11 -20.57
N ASP A 85 16.80 -5.77 -21.70
CA ASP A 85 15.75 -6.46 -22.47
C ASP A 85 15.16 -7.64 -21.70
N ALA A 86 15.99 -8.38 -20.97
CA ALA A 86 15.54 -9.48 -20.14
C ALA A 86 14.72 -8.97 -18.94
N ILE A 87 15.15 -7.86 -18.32
CA ILE A 87 14.40 -7.19 -17.25
C ILE A 87 13.05 -6.70 -17.76
N GLY A 88 12.98 -6.10 -18.96
CA GLY A 88 11.73 -5.64 -19.55
C GLY A 88 10.70 -6.76 -19.82
N ARG A 89 11.18 -7.99 -20.02
CA ARG A 89 10.38 -9.22 -20.18
C ARG A 89 10.27 -10.06 -18.91
N HIS A 90 10.67 -9.52 -17.76
CA HIS A 90 10.65 -10.26 -16.50
C HIS A 90 9.22 -10.70 -16.16
N ARG A 91 9.06 -11.98 -15.80
CA ARG A 91 7.73 -12.56 -15.54
C ARG A 91 6.96 -11.84 -14.43
N LEU A 92 7.68 -11.27 -13.46
CA LEU A 92 7.12 -10.50 -12.33
C LEU A 92 7.20 -8.98 -12.53
N ARG A 93 7.31 -8.49 -13.77
CA ARG A 93 7.45 -7.05 -14.05
C ARG A 93 6.35 -6.25 -13.34
N ARG A 94 5.10 -6.70 -13.49
CA ARG A 94 3.92 -5.98 -12.97
C ARG A 94 3.96 -5.91 -11.44
N GLU A 95 4.28 -7.01 -10.79
CA GLU A 95 4.38 -7.14 -9.33
C GLU A 95 5.52 -6.30 -8.76
N ILE A 96 6.68 -6.27 -9.43
CA ILE A 96 7.82 -5.45 -9.01
C ILE A 96 7.47 -3.96 -9.09
N VAL A 97 6.87 -3.52 -10.20
CA VAL A 97 6.46 -2.12 -10.39
C VAL A 97 5.39 -1.74 -9.35
N ALA A 98 4.33 -2.54 -9.22
CA ALA A 98 3.27 -2.27 -8.24
C ALA A 98 3.82 -2.19 -6.81
N THR A 99 4.78 -3.05 -6.45
CA THR A 99 5.46 -3.03 -5.15
C THR A 99 6.25 -1.74 -4.93
N GLN A 100 7.02 -1.30 -5.93
CA GLN A 100 7.80 -0.08 -5.82
C GLN A 100 6.91 1.16 -5.72
N VAL A 101 5.90 1.26 -6.57
CA VAL A 101 4.97 2.39 -6.56
C VAL A 101 4.20 2.44 -5.24
N THR A 102 3.72 1.30 -4.74
CA THR A 102 3.06 1.21 -3.42
C THR A 102 3.96 1.77 -2.32
N ASN A 103 5.22 1.33 -2.26
CA ASN A 103 6.15 1.81 -1.23
C ASN A 103 6.46 3.29 -1.41
N SER A 104 6.66 3.76 -2.63
CA SER A 104 6.92 5.17 -2.94
C SER A 104 5.76 6.07 -2.50
N LEU A 105 4.52 5.71 -2.87
CA LEU A 105 3.33 6.45 -2.50
C LEU A 105 3.14 6.47 -0.98
N VAL A 106 3.14 5.31 -0.33
CA VAL A 106 2.91 5.25 1.12
C VAL A 106 3.99 6.01 1.90
N ASN A 107 5.24 5.99 1.46
CA ASN A 107 6.31 6.76 2.10
C ASN A 107 6.15 8.27 1.90
N ARG A 108 5.55 8.72 0.79
CA ARG A 108 5.47 10.14 0.41
C ARG A 108 4.19 10.83 0.85
N VAL A 109 3.05 10.13 0.86
CA VAL A 109 1.73 10.71 1.16
C VAL A 109 1.05 10.10 2.40
N GLY A 110 1.65 9.05 2.99
CA GLY A 110 1.11 8.37 4.15
C GLY A 110 0.02 7.33 3.80
N PRO A 111 -0.40 6.51 4.79
CA PRO A 111 -1.25 5.34 4.55
C PRO A 111 -2.70 5.64 4.18
N THR A 112 -3.23 6.81 4.53
CA THR A 112 -4.67 7.11 4.36
C THR A 112 -5.00 7.87 3.08
N PHE A 113 -4.00 8.41 2.38
CA PHE A 113 -4.18 9.34 1.26
C PHE A 113 -5.11 8.81 0.16
N VAL A 114 -4.94 7.55 -0.26
CA VAL A 114 -5.68 6.97 -1.39
C VAL A 114 -7.16 6.75 -1.10
N LYS A 115 -7.58 6.76 0.17
CA LYS A 115 -9.00 6.60 0.57
C LYS A 115 -9.60 7.88 1.19
N GLU A 116 -8.89 9.01 1.12
CA GLU A 116 -9.42 10.32 1.50
C GLU A 116 -10.00 11.13 0.33
N THR A 117 -9.82 10.65 -0.91
CA THR A 117 -10.48 11.17 -2.12
C THR A 117 -11.72 10.34 -2.43
#